data_AF-A0A6I6K1C4-F1
#
_entry.id   AF-A0A6I6K1C4-F1
#
_cell.length_a   1.000
_cell.length_b   1.000
_cell.length_c   1.000
_cell.angle_alpha   90.00
_cell.angle_beta   90.00
_cell.angle_gamma   90.00
#
_symmetry.space_group_name_H-M   'P 1'
#
loop_
_entity.id
_entity.type
_entity.pdbx_description
1 polymer ?
#
loop_
_entity_poly.entity_id
_entity_poly.type
_entity_poly.pdbx_seq_one_letter_code
_entity_poly.pdbx_strand_id
1 'polypeptide(L)'
;METIIKKSGVIIFRFNQKLRWIFNIRLLRNHNTTILFILFVCLLILLFGLWGMGFSFIHVILYSAISITVLFLTLLFIGSLNEARRLSKQVPSGCFQFLKSNLNGIHLPLLGFTEKDRENINLVLNGLEINNKIDFKLVSDNRTAADYKKLLRILHLLINGGIRNFKKERKEQLFKFIESTFTLNGSEVKRASLNSRFSEFVNESETEFSENLKEFQNILFR
;
A
#
# COMPACT_ATOMS: atom_id res chain seq x y z
N MET A 1 42.86 -32.50 30.08
CA MET A 1 42.49 -31.09 29.80
C MET A 1 42.02 -30.93 28.35
N GLU A 2 42.79 -31.40 27.36
CA GLU A 2 42.39 -31.40 25.94
C GLU A 2 41.06 -32.11 25.65
N THR A 3 40.77 -33.24 26.30
CA THR A 3 39.49 -33.98 26.14
C THR A 3 38.28 -33.20 26.63
N ILE A 4 38.44 -32.33 27.63
CA ILE A 4 37.37 -31.47 28.15
C ILE A 4 37.12 -30.32 27.18
N ILE A 5 38.19 -29.72 26.64
CA ILE A 5 38.12 -28.65 25.63
C ILE A 5 37.48 -29.16 24.33
N LYS A 6 37.84 -30.38 23.90
CA LYS A 6 37.27 -30.98 22.68
C LYS A 6 35.79 -31.31 22.86
N LYS A 7 35.38 -31.82 24.04
CA LYS A 7 33.97 -32.08 24.36
C LYS A 7 33.16 -30.78 24.50
N SER A 8 33.69 -29.73 25.13
CA SER A 8 33.01 -28.44 25.25
C SER A 8 32.86 -27.76 23.89
N GLY A 9 33.87 -27.84 23.01
CA GLY A 9 33.80 -27.33 21.64
C GLY A 9 32.69 -27.97 20.80
N VAL A 10 32.51 -29.30 20.90
CA VAL A 10 31.42 -30.01 20.18
C VAL A 10 30.04 -29.61 20.73
N ILE A 11 29.91 -29.41 22.04
CA ILE A 11 28.65 -28.97 22.67
C ILE A 11 28.30 -27.56 22.20
N ILE A 12 29.27 -26.62 22.24
CA ILE A 12 29.09 -25.24 21.77
C ILE A 12 28.71 -25.23 20.29
N PHE A 13 29.37 -26.02 19.45
CA PHE A 13 29.06 -26.10 18.01
C PHE A 13 27.62 -26.56 17.75
N ARG A 14 27.17 -27.65 18.40
CA ARG A 14 25.79 -28.16 18.25
C ARG A 14 24.76 -27.18 18.81
N PHE A 15 25.07 -26.49 19.91
CA PHE A 15 24.21 -25.48 20.50
C PHE A 15 24.05 -24.28 19.55
N ASN A 16 25.16 -23.81 18.97
CA ASN A 16 25.18 -22.67 18.05
C ASN A 16 24.40 -22.98 16.75
N GLN A 17 24.49 -24.22 16.23
CA GLN A 17 23.75 -24.65 15.06
C GLN A 17 22.23 -24.73 15.32
N LYS A 18 21.81 -25.25 16.48
CA LYS A 18 20.41 -25.25 16.91
C LYS A 18 19.87 -23.84 17.15
N LEU A 19 20.67 -22.95 17.75
CA LEU A 19 20.30 -21.55 17.94
C LEU A 19 20.03 -20.88 16.60
N ARG A 20 20.97 -20.95 15.65
CA ARG A 20 20.79 -20.36 14.32
C ARG A 20 19.54 -20.88 13.62
N TRP A 21 19.26 -22.17 13.72
CA TRP A 21 18.05 -22.77 13.12
C TRP A 21 16.74 -22.25 13.75
N ILE A 22 16.67 -22.14 15.08
CA ILE A 22 15.49 -21.63 15.80
C ILE A 22 15.25 -20.14 15.50
N PHE A 23 16.32 -19.34 15.50
CA PHE A 23 16.25 -17.91 15.20
C PHE A 23 15.78 -17.65 13.76
N ASN A 24 16.29 -18.41 12.79
CA ASN A 24 16.06 -18.16 11.37
C ASN A 24 14.69 -18.68 10.87
N ILE A 25 14.11 -19.73 11.48
CA ILE A 25 12.86 -20.34 10.98
C ILE A 25 11.60 -19.83 11.69
N ARG A 26 11.67 -19.50 12.99
CA ARG A 26 10.46 -19.20 13.79
C ARG A 26 10.38 -17.78 14.34
N LEU A 27 11.51 -17.15 14.65
CA LEU A 27 11.52 -15.90 15.40
C LEU A 27 11.53 -14.65 14.51
N LEU A 28 12.33 -14.66 13.43
CA LEU A 28 12.53 -13.51 12.55
C LEU A 28 11.56 -13.42 11.37
N ARG A 29 10.72 -14.43 11.15
CA ARG A 29 9.82 -14.50 9.98
C ARG A 29 8.49 -13.76 10.17
N ASN A 30 8.04 -13.56 11.41
CA ASN A 30 6.79 -12.87 11.70
C ASN A 30 7.08 -11.61 12.55
N HIS A 31 6.55 -10.45 12.12
CA HIS A 31 6.79 -9.18 12.81
C HIS A 31 6.35 -9.21 14.28
N ASN A 32 5.25 -9.90 14.59
CA ASN A 32 4.77 -10.06 15.97
C ASN A 32 5.71 -10.90 16.84
N THR A 33 6.31 -11.96 16.28
CA THR A 33 7.24 -12.81 17.03
C THR A 33 8.57 -12.10 17.29
N THR A 34 9.01 -11.26 16.35
CA THR A 34 10.20 -10.41 16.52
C THR A 34 10.00 -9.38 17.63
N ILE A 35 8.84 -8.71 17.68
CA ILE A 35 8.53 -7.72 18.73
C ILE A 35 8.48 -8.37 20.12
N LEU A 36 7.77 -9.50 20.25
CA LEU A 36 7.71 -10.27 21.49
C LEU A 36 9.09 -10.72 21.97
N PHE A 37 9.95 -11.12 21.05
CA PHE A 37 11.31 -11.52 21.35
C PHE A 37 12.18 -10.37 21.86
N ILE A 38 12.11 -9.20 21.21
CA ILE A 38 12.83 -8.00 21.65
C ILE A 38 12.38 -7.61 23.07
N LEU A 39 11.08 -7.62 23.34
CA LEU A 39 10.53 -7.32 24.67
C LEU A 39 11.03 -8.32 25.73
N PHE A 40 11.05 -9.62 25.40
CA PHE A 40 11.52 -10.66 26.31
C PHE A 40 13.01 -10.51 26.64
N VAL A 41 13.86 -10.25 25.63
CA VAL A 41 15.30 -10.04 25.84
C VAL A 41 15.54 -8.77 26.68
N CYS A 42 14.85 -7.67 26.39
CA CYS A 42 14.93 -6.45 27.19
C CYS A 42 14.48 -6.67 28.64
N LEU A 43 13.43 -7.47 28.87
CA LEU A 43 12.96 -7.80 30.22
C LEU A 43 14.05 -8.55 30.99
N LEU A 44 14.69 -9.56 30.39
CA LEU A 44 15.77 -10.30 31.03
C LEU A 44 16.95 -9.38 31.37
N ILE A 45 17.38 -8.52 30.44
CA ILE A 45 18.48 -7.58 30.68
C ILE A 45 18.14 -6.63 31.84
N LEU A 46 16.91 -6.11 31.90
CA LEU A 46 16.47 -5.22 32.97
C LEU A 46 16.42 -5.94 34.33
N LEU A 47 15.89 -7.17 34.37
CA LEU A 47 15.81 -7.96 35.60
C LEU A 47 17.22 -8.27 36.14
N PHE A 48 18.12 -8.77 35.30
CA PHE A 48 19.49 -9.07 35.72
C PHE A 48 20.30 -7.80 36.04
N GLY A 49 20.13 -6.72 35.27
CA GLY A 49 20.82 -5.46 35.48
C GLY A 49 20.43 -4.78 36.79
N LEU A 50 19.13 -4.63 37.04
CA LEU A 50 18.63 -4.01 38.28
C LEU A 50 18.93 -4.85 39.51
N TRP A 51 18.86 -6.18 39.38
CA TRP A 51 19.23 -7.06 40.48
C TRP A 51 20.73 -7.00 40.77
N GLY A 52 21.58 -6.92 39.74
CA GLY A 52 23.03 -6.73 39.87
C GLY A 52 23.44 -5.39 40.48
N MET A 53 22.60 -4.36 40.37
CA MET A 53 22.80 -3.06 41.03
C MET A 53 22.36 -3.05 42.52
N GLY A 54 21.84 -4.16 43.04
CA GLY A 54 21.50 -4.31 44.46
C GLY A 54 20.13 -3.74 44.86
N PHE A 55 19.23 -3.50 43.89
CA PHE A 55 17.85 -3.09 44.21
C PHE A 55 17.06 -4.22 44.90
N SER A 56 16.17 -3.84 45.82
CA SER A 56 15.25 -4.79 46.46
C SER A 56 14.32 -5.45 45.44
N PHE A 57 13.96 -6.72 45.68
CA PHE A 57 13.13 -7.54 44.78
C PHE A 57 11.85 -6.84 44.31
N ILE A 58 11.15 -6.15 45.24
CA ILE A 58 9.92 -5.40 44.92
C ILE A 58 10.20 -4.27 43.92
N HIS A 59 11.32 -3.55 44.10
CA HIS A 59 11.69 -2.44 43.23
C HIS A 59 12.15 -2.93 41.85
N VAL A 60 12.86 -4.06 41.79
CA VAL A 60 13.27 -4.69 40.53
C VAL A 60 12.05 -5.06 39.69
N ILE A 61 11.03 -5.69 40.29
CA ILE A 61 9.79 -6.03 39.58
C ILE A 61 9.05 -4.78 39.13
N LEU A 62 8.89 -3.79 40.02
CA LEU A 62 8.14 -2.57 39.71
C LEU A 62 8.78 -1.80 38.55
N TYR A 63 10.09 -1.54 38.62
CA TYR A 63 10.79 -0.76 37.58
C TYR A 63 10.85 -1.51 36.25
N SER A 64 11.11 -2.82 36.26
CA SER A 64 11.11 -3.62 35.02
C SER A 64 9.74 -3.65 34.35
N ALA A 65 8.64 -3.77 35.11
CA ALA A 65 7.28 -3.73 34.58
C ALA A 65 6.92 -2.38 33.95
N ILE A 66 7.29 -1.26 34.60
CA ILE A 66 7.07 0.08 34.08
C ILE A 66 7.88 0.28 32.79
N SER A 67 9.17 -0.04 32.78
CA SER A 67 10.03 0.11 31.61
C SER A 67 9.56 -0.71 30.41
N ILE A 68 9.12 -1.95 30.61
CA ILE A 68 8.58 -2.80 29.54
C ILE A 68 7.28 -2.25 28.97
N THR A 69 6.40 -1.73 29.83
CA THR A 69 5.14 -1.13 29.38
C THR A 69 5.39 0.10 28.51
N VAL A 70 6.32 0.98 28.91
CA VAL A 70 6.73 2.15 28.13
C VAL A 70 7.37 1.73 26.80
N LEU A 71 8.25 0.72 26.82
CA LEU A 71 8.88 0.21 25.61
C LEU A 71 7.85 -0.38 24.64
N PHE A 72 6.86 -1.13 25.14
CA PHE A 72 5.77 -1.68 24.33
C PHE A 72 4.94 -0.59 23.66
N LEU A 73 4.53 0.44 24.42
CA LEU A 73 3.81 1.60 23.89
C LEU A 73 4.62 2.34 22.81
N THR A 74 5.93 2.49 23.03
CA THR A 74 6.84 3.14 22.07
C THR A 74 6.95 2.33 20.78
N LEU A 75 7.09 1.00 20.88
CA LEU A 75 7.13 0.11 19.72
C LEU A 75 5.81 0.11 18.95
N LEU A 76 4.67 0.12 19.64
CA LEU A 76 3.35 0.27 19.01
C LEU A 76 3.24 1.60 18.28
N PHE A 77 3.69 2.70 18.89
CA PHE A 77 3.66 4.01 18.27
C PHE A 77 4.56 4.07 17.03
N ILE A 78 5.78 3.54 17.10
CA ILE A 78 6.70 3.48 15.95
C ILE A 78 6.13 2.58 14.85
N GLY A 79 5.57 1.43 15.20
CA GLY A 79 4.93 0.50 14.26
C GLY A 79 3.75 1.17 13.55
N SER A 80 2.87 1.82 14.31
CA SER A 80 1.73 2.58 13.79
C SER A 80 2.17 3.76 12.92
N LEU A 81 3.19 4.53 13.33
CA LEU A 81 3.73 5.63 12.54
C LEU A 81 4.38 5.14 11.24
N ASN A 82 5.08 4.02 11.28
CA ASN A 82 5.69 3.41 10.10
C ASN A 82 4.63 2.88 9.15
N GLU A 83 3.58 2.26 9.69
CA GLU A 83 2.43 1.80 8.92
C GLU A 83 1.66 2.99 8.31
N ALA A 84 1.39 4.04 9.10
CA ALA A 84 0.78 5.28 8.62
C ALA A 84 1.65 5.95 7.53
N ARG A 85 2.98 5.93 7.66
CA ARG A 85 3.90 6.42 6.62
C ARG A 85 3.94 5.52 5.39
N ARG A 86 3.77 4.20 5.54
CA ARG A 86 3.63 3.27 4.43
C ARG A 86 2.36 3.59 3.65
N LEU A 87 1.23 3.67 4.36
CA LEU A 87 -0.07 4.06 3.81
C LEU A 87 -0.02 5.46 3.17
N SER A 88 0.67 6.42 3.80
CA SER A 88 0.83 7.78 3.26
C SER A 88 1.83 7.89 2.10
N LYS A 89 2.68 6.88 1.88
CA LYS A 89 3.55 6.82 0.69
C LYS A 89 2.89 6.08 -0.47
N GLN A 90 1.86 5.28 -0.19
CA GLN A 90 1.00 4.59 -1.16
C GLN A 90 -0.11 5.52 -1.73
N VAL A 91 0.16 6.83 -1.80
CA VAL A 91 -0.83 7.91 -1.99
C VAL A 91 -1.44 8.13 -3.39
N PRO A 92 -1.18 7.38 -4.48
CA PRO A 92 -1.97 7.66 -5.67
C PRO A 92 -3.47 7.31 -5.49
N SER A 93 -3.80 6.23 -4.78
CA SER A 93 -5.18 5.69 -4.71
C SER A 93 -6.06 6.32 -3.60
N GLY A 94 -5.47 6.77 -2.49
CA GLY A 94 -6.21 7.31 -1.34
C GLY A 94 -6.59 8.79 -1.46
N CYS A 95 -6.16 9.48 -2.52
CA CYS A 95 -6.37 10.92 -2.67
C CYS A 95 -7.76 11.29 -3.22
N PHE A 96 -8.48 10.32 -3.80
CA PHE A 96 -9.77 10.53 -4.44
C PHE A 96 -10.84 9.70 -3.75
N GLN A 97 -11.97 10.33 -3.45
CA GLN A 97 -13.16 9.62 -2.99
C GLN A 97 -13.93 9.15 -4.21
N PHE A 98 -14.14 7.84 -4.35
CA PHE A 98 -14.91 7.28 -5.44
C PHE A 98 -16.39 7.15 -5.06
N LEU A 99 -17.29 7.41 -6.02
CA LEU A 99 -18.75 7.34 -5.84
C LEU A 99 -19.26 5.90 -5.71
N LYS A 100 -18.53 4.93 -6.29
CA LYS A 100 -18.83 3.50 -6.22
C LYS A 100 -17.66 2.74 -5.61
N SER A 101 -17.97 1.74 -4.80
CA SER A 101 -17.01 0.82 -4.20
C SER A 101 -16.81 -0.47 -4.99
N ASN A 102 -17.70 -0.79 -5.94
CA ASN A 102 -17.54 -1.93 -6.84
C ASN A 102 -18.17 -1.65 -8.21
N LEU A 103 -17.68 -2.38 -9.23
CA LEU A 103 -18.28 -2.41 -10.57
C LEU A 103 -18.93 -3.77 -10.88
N ASN A 104 -19.34 -4.52 -9.86
CA ASN A 104 -19.94 -5.83 -10.06
C ASN A 104 -21.28 -5.68 -10.79
N GLY A 105 -21.53 -6.53 -11.79
CA GLY A 105 -22.70 -6.43 -12.66
C GLY A 105 -22.54 -5.48 -13.87
N ILE A 106 -21.47 -4.69 -13.92
CA ILE A 106 -21.13 -3.86 -15.10
C ILE A 106 -20.18 -4.65 -16.00
N HIS A 107 -20.49 -4.74 -17.29
CA HIS A 107 -19.65 -5.40 -18.28
C HIS A 107 -18.41 -4.51 -18.59
N LEU A 108 -17.25 -4.84 -18.01
CA LEU A 108 -16.04 -4.00 -18.03
C LEU A 108 -15.50 -3.70 -19.44
N PRO A 109 -15.62 -4.60 -20.43
CA PRO A 109 -15.25 -4.28 -21.80
C PRO A 109 -16.00 -3.07 -22.40
N LEU A 110 -17.21 -2.74 -21.91
CA LEU A 110 -17.92 -1.53 -22.35
C LEU A 110 -17.25 -0.24 -21.84
N LEU A 111 -16.52 -0.34 -20.73
CA LEU A 111 -15.70 0.72 -20.16
C LEU A 111 -14.24 0.66 -20.63
N GLY A 112 -13.91 -0.25 -21.55
CA GLY A 112 -12.54 -0.40 -22.07
C GLY A 112 -11.57 -1.12 -21.16
N PHE A 113 -12.05 -1.85 -20.16
CA PHE A 113 -11.22 -2.67 -19.28
C PHE A 113 -11.40 -4.17 -19.57
N THR A 114 -10.42 -4.99 -19.18
CA THR A 114 -10.56 -6.44 -19.26
C THR A 114 -11.29 -6.96 -18.02
N GLU A 115 -12.09 -8.02 -18.15
CA GLU A 115 -12.70 -8.69 -16.98
C GLU A 115 -11.68 -9.20 -15.96
N LYS A 116 -10.45 -9.50 -16.41
CA LYS A 116 -9.32 -9.88 -15.54
C LYS A 116 -8.89 -8.75 -14.60
N ASP A 117 -9.12 -7.50 -14.98
CA ASP A 117 -8.71 -6.32 -14.20
C ASP A 117 -9.75 -5.93 -13.14
N ARG A 118 -10.90 -6.62 -13.09
CA ARG A 118 -12.02 -6.32 -12.18
C ARG A 118 -11.61 -6.22 -10.73
N GLU A 119 -10.81 -7.16 -10.26
CA GLU A 119 -10.34 -7.19 -8.88
C GLU A 119 -9.49 -5.95 -8.57
N ASN A 120 -8.52 -5.64 -9.43
CA ASN A 120 -7.69 -4.45 -9.28
C ASN A 120 -8.51 -3.16 -9.35
N ILE A 121 -9.51 -3.07 -10.23
CA ILE A 121 -10.39 -1.89 -10.31
C ILE A 121 -11.19 -1.73 -9.02
N ASN A 122 -11.74 -2.82 -8.47
CA ASN A 122 -12.45 -2.76 -7.19
C ASN A 122 -11.49 -2.36 -6.04
N LEU A 123 -10.23 -2.81 -6.06
CA LEU A 123 -9.22 -2.35 -5.09
C LEU A 123 -8.99 -0.84 -5.20
N VAL A 124 -8.81 -0.31 -6.41
CA VAL A 124 -8.67 1.14 -6.67
C VAL A 124 -9.85 1.93 -6.13
N LEU A 125 -11.07 1.47 -6.41
CA LEU A 125 -12.30 2.14 -5.97
C LEU A 125 -12.45 2.20 -4.45
N ASN A 126 -11.86 1.24 -3.74
CA ASN A 126 -11.81 1.21 -2.28
C ASN A 126 -10.54 1.86 -1.70
N GLY A 127 -9.71 2.49 -2.54
CA GLY A 127 -8.45 3.11 -2.11
C GLY A 127 -7.37 2.12 -1.68
N LEU A 128 -7.46 0.86 -2.11
CA LEU A 128 -6.53 -0.22 -1.80
C LEU A 128 -5.44 -0.36 -2.87
N GLU A 129 -4.36 -1.06 -2.52
CA GLU A 129 -3.24 -1.33 -3.41
C GLU A 129 -3.62 -2.35 -4.49
N ILE A 130 -3.21 -2.09 -5.73
CA ILE A 130 -3.43 -2.99 -6.86
C ILE A 130 -2.30 -4.01 -6.96
N ASN A 131 -2.63 -5.22 -7.38
CA ASN A 131 -1.63 -6.27 -7.59
C ASN A 131 -0.88 -6.06 -8.92
N ASN A 132 -1.59 -5.59 -9.95
CA ASN A 132 -1.05 -5.31 -11.28
C ASN A 132 -1.71 -4.05 -11.84
N LYS A 133 -0.99 -3.33 -12.72
CA LYS A 133 -1.56 -2.19 -13.45
C LYS A 133 -2.77 -2.63 -14.28
N ILE A 134 -3.79 -1.79 -14.31
CA ILE A 134 -5.03 -2.00 -15.04
C ILE A 134 -4.83 -1.55 -16.48
N ASP A 135 -5.04 -2.44 -17.45
CA ASP A 135 -4.87 -2.10 -18.86
C ASP A 135 -6.17 -1.54 -19.45
N PHE A 136 -6.10 -0.29 -19.93
CA PHE A 136 -7.20 0.39 -20.60
C PHE A 136 -7.04 0.30 -22.12
N LYS A 137 -8.06 -0.25 -22.78
CA LYS A 137 -8.03 -0.70 -24.19
C LYS A 137 -8.99 0.03 -25.11
N LEU A 138 -9.81 0.96 -24.60
CA LEU A 138 -10.71 1.75 -25.44
C LEU A 138 -9.90 2.66 -26.36
N VAL A 139 -10.00 2.39 -27.67
CA VAL A 139 -9.25 3.12 -28.71
C VAL A 139 -10.06 4.33 -29.18
N SER A 140 -9.36 5.37 -29.63
CA SER A 140 -9.95 6.48 -30.39
C SER A 140 -10.29 6.03 -31.81
N ASP A 141 -11.25 6.69 -32.46
CA ASP A 141 -11.75 6.33 -33.80
C ASP A 141 -10.65 6.30 -34.88
N ASN A 142 -9.50 6.96 -34.64
CA ASN A 142 -8.34 7.00 -35.55
C ASN A 142 -7.20 5.98 -35.28
N ARG A 143 -7.47 4.89 -34.53
CA ARG A 143 -6.66 3.65 -34.38
C ARG A 143 -5.28 3.70 -33.66
N THR A 144 -4.94 2.53 -33.11
CA THR A 144 -3.74 2.01 -32.41
C THR A 144 -3.51 2.35 -30.93
N ALA A 145 -3.67 3.60 -30.49
CA ALA A 145 -3.43 3.98 -29.10
C ALA A 145 -4.73 4.13 -28.30
N ALA A 146 -4.75 3.63 -27.05
CA ALA A 146 -5.88 3.82 -26.15
C ALA A 146 -6.08 5.31 -25.80
N ASP A 147 -7.35 5.72 -25.68
CA ASP A 147 -7.74 7.13 -25.60
C ASP A 147 -7.75 7.65 -24.16
N TYR A 148 -6.77 8.51 -23.84
CA TYR A 148 -6.69 9.20 -22.56
C TYR A 148 -7.97 9.96 -22.19
N LYS A 149 -8.70 10.55 -23.16
CA LYS A 149 -9.91 11.34 -22.87
C LYS A 149 -11.06 10.44 -22.41
N LYS A 150 -11.20 9.25 -22.99
CA LYS A 150 -12.18 8.25 -22.54
C LYS A 150 -11.87 7.79 -21.11
N LEU A 151 -10.60 7.51 -20.80
CA LEU A 151 -10.18 7.19 -19.42
C LEU A 151 -10.49 8.34 -18.44
N LEU A 152 -10.18 9.58 -18.81
CA LEU A 152 -10.48 10.76 -18.01
C LEU A 152 -11.98 10.94 -17.76
N ARG A 153 -12.84 10.67 -18.75
CA ARG A 153 -14.30 10.72 -18.59
C ARG A 153 -14.82 9.67 -17.60
N ILE A 154 -14.30 8.44 -17.68
CA ILE A 154 -14.64 7.39 -16.71
C ILE A 154 -14.20 7.80 -15.30
N LEU A 155 -12.97 8.30 -15.15
CA LEU A 155 -12.47 8.78 -13.85
C LEU A 155 -13.26 10.00 -13.35
N HIS A 156 -13.71 10.89 -14.23
CA HIS A 156 -14.58 12.00 -13.88
C HIS A 156 -15.90 11.53 -13.27
N LEU A 157 -16.49 10.47 -13.83
CA LEU A 157 -17.74 9.89 -13.34
C LEU A 157 -17.55 9.09 -12.05
N LEU A 158 -16.39 8.48 -11.85
CA LEU A 158 -16.11 7.67 -10.68
C LEU A 158 -15.66 8.49 -9.47
N ILE A 159 -14.96 9.61 -9.67
CA ILE A 159 -14.45 10.46 -8.60
C ILE A 159 -15.52 11.47 -8.16
N ASN A 160 -15.77 11.54 -6.85
CA ASN A 160 -16.70 12.48 -6.25
C ASN A 160 -16.31 13.94 -6.57
N GLY A 161 -17.25 14.72 -7.09
CA GLY A 161 -17.03 16.09 -7.55
C GLY A 161 -16.32 16.22 -8.92
N GLY A 162 -15.99 15.09 -9.56
CA GLY A 162 -15.33 15.04 -10.86
C GLY A 162 -13.92 15.62 -10.88
N ILE A 163 -13.28 15.52 -12.05
CA ILE A 163 -11.86 15.92 -12.23
C ILE A 163 -11.65 17.21 -13.04
N ARG A 164 -12.71 17.75 -13.67
CA ARG A 164 -12.59 18.87 -14.64
C ARG A 164 -12.07 20.16 -13.99
N ASN A 165 -12.40 20.36 -12.70
CA ASN A 165 -12.01 21.54 -11.94
C ASN A 165 -10.66 21.38 -11.21
N PHE A 166 -9.93 20.29 -11.43
CA PHE A 166 -8.65 20.06 -10.74
C PHE A 166 -7.57 21.02 -11.22
N LYS A 167 -6.97 21.74 -10.28
CA LYS A 167 -5.88 22.70 -10.52
C LYS A 167 -4.62 22.29 -9.76
N LYS A 168 -3.46 22.67 -10.30
CA LYS A 168 -2.11 22.53 -9.70
C LYS A 168 -1.88 21.18 -9.02
N GLU A 169 -1.99 21.14 -7.70
CA GLU A 169 -1.66 19.97 -6.86
C GLU A 169 -2.60 18.78 -7.10
N ARG A 170 -3.92 18.99 -7.16
CA ARG A 170 -4.87 17.90 -7.43
C ARG A 170 -4.71 17.30 -8.84
N LYS A 171 -4.33 18.14 -9.81
CA LYS A 171 -4.01 17.68 -11.17
C LYS A 171 -2.75 16.81 -11.17
N GLU A 172 -1.72 17.23 -10.45
CA GLU A 172 -0.47 16.48 -10.29
C GLU A 172 -0.70 15.11 -9.63
N GLN A 173 -1.54 15.09 -8.58
CA GLN A 173 -1.96 13.85 -7.91
C GLN A 173 -2.74 12.92 -8.85
N LEU A 174 -3.68 13.46 -9.62
CA LEU A 174 -4.45 12.69 -10.60
C LEU A 174 -3.54 12.02 -11.63
N PHE A 175 -2.56 12.76 -12.15
CA PHE A 175 -1.68 12.20 -13.17
C PHE A 175 -0.74 11.14 -12.59
N LYS A 176 -0.20 11.33 -11.38
CA LYS A 176 0.57 10.29 -10.68
C LYS A 176 -0.28 9.04 -10.40
N PHE A 177 -1.55 9.23 -10.05
CA PHE A 177 -2.52 8.15 -9.92
C PHE A 177 -2.70 7.39 -11.23
N ILE A 178 -2.90 8.10 -12.34
CA ILE A 178 -3.07 7.45 -13.64
C ILE A 178 -1.82 6.67 -14.04
N GLU A 179 -0.63 7.25 -13.87
CA GLU A 179 0.66 6.62 -14.22
C GLU A 179 0.99 5.37 -13.41
N SER A 180 0.64 5.38 -12.12
CA SER A 180 0.89 4.24 -11.23
C SER A 180 -0.15 3.14 -11.38
N THR A 181 -1.39 3.49 -11.74
CA THR A 181 -2.53 2.57 -11.72
C THR A 181 -2.82 1.95 -13.07
N PHE A 182 -2.64 2.69 -14.16
CA PHE A 182 -3.10 2.27 -15.48
C PHE A 182 -1.96 2.06 -16.47
N THR A 183 -2.23 1.20 -17.45
CA THR A 183 -1.51 1.12 -18.72
C THR A 183 -2.51 1.38 -19.85
N LEU A 184 -1.99 1.77 -21.02
CA LEU A 184 -2.79 2.13 -22.19
C LEU A 184 -2.44 1.19 -23.34
N ASN A 185 -3.30 0.21 -23.57
CA ASN A 185 -3.08 -0.87 -24.53
C ASN A 185 -1.71 -1.54 -24.33
N GLY A 186 -1.38 -1.86 -23.08
CA GLY A 186 -0.11 -2.46 -22.66
C GLY A 186 1.09 -1.51 -22.63
N SER A 187 0.93 -0.23 -22.99
CA SER A 187 1.99 0.78 -22.93
C SER A 187 1.91 1.61 -21.64
N GLU A 188 3.07 2.04 -21.15
CA GLU A 188 3.15 2.98 -20.03
C GLU A 188 2.53 4.34 -20.36
N VAL A 189 1.88 4.94 -19.36
CA VAL A 189 1.23 6.25 -19.47
C VAL A 189 2.28 7.32 -19.67
N LYS A 190 2.16 8.09 -20.77
CA LYS A 190 3.10 9.18 -21.08
C LYS A 190 2.59 10.51 -20.53
N ARG A 191 3.34 11.11 -19.59
CA ARG A 191 3.00 12.39 -18.95
C ARG A 191 2.62 13.50 -19.92
N ALA A 192 3.42 13.69 -20.97
CA ALA A 192 3.21 14.74 -21.96
C ALA A 192 1.87 14.57 -22.70
N SER A 193 1.56 13.35 -23.13
CA SER A 193 0.30 13.01 -23.80
C SER A 193 -0.88 13.19 -22.84
N LEU A 194 -0.77 12.69 -21.61
CA LEU A 194 -1.82 12.85 -20.58
C LEU A 194 -2.12 14.33 -20.31
N ASN A 195 -1.09 15.18 -20.21
CA ASN A 195 -1.26 16.61 -19.96
C ASN A 195 -1.94 17.34 -21.13
N SER A 196 -1.58 17.03 -22.37
CA SER A 196 -2.24 17.58 -23.57
C SER A 196 -3.72 17.21 -23.59
N ARG A 197 -4.02 15.92 -23.40
CA ARG A 197 -5.39 15.38 -23.46
C ARG A 197 -6.25 15.86 -22.32
N PHE A 198 -5.68 16.06 -21.13
CA PHE A 198 -6.41 16.68 -20.02
C PHE A 198 -6.75 18.15 -20.29
N SER A 199 -5.83 18.90 -20.91
CA SER A 199 -6.12 20.30 -21.28
C SER A 199 -7.23 20.39 -22.33
N GLU A 200 -7.20 19.52 -23.34
CA GLU A 200 -8.32 19.37 -24.30
C GLU A 200 -9.64 19.05 -23.57
N PHE A 201 -9.64 18.02 -22.71
CA PHE A 201 -10.80 17.59 -21.93
C PHE A 201 -11.40 18.71 -21.06
N VAL A 202 -10.57 19.55 -20.43
CA VAL A 202 -11.06 20.67 -19.60
C VAL A 202 -11.69 21.77 -20.46
N ASN A 203 -11.14 22.00 -21.64
CA ASN A 203 -11.57 23.04 -22.58
C ASN A 203 -12.69 22.59 -23.54
N GLU A 204 -13.15 21.34 -23.47
CA GLU A 204 -14.30 20.86 -24.25
C GLU A 204 -15.55 21.69 -23.93
N SER A 205 -16.36 21.96 -24.96
CA SER A 205 -17.63 22.68 -24.80
C SER A 205 -18.59 21.89 -23.91
N GLU A 206 -19.47 22.56 -23.16
CA GLU A 206 -20.42 21.87 -22.27
C GLU A 206 -21.31 20.86 -23.01
N THR A 207 -21.69 21.19 -24.26
CA THR A 207 -22.50 20.32 -25.11
C THR A 207 -21.74 19.05 -25.49
N GLU A 208 -20.51 19.20 -26.00
CA GLU A 208 -19.65 18.07 -26.38
C GLU A 208 -19.28 17.22 -25.17
N PHE A 209 -18.97 17.87 -24.04
CA PHE A 209 -18.65 17.19 -22.80
C PHE A 209 -19.83 16.33 -22.32
N SER A 210 -21.04 16.89 -22.26
CA SER A 210 -22.24 16.20 -21.79
C SER A 210 -22.63 15.02 -22.68
N GLU A 211 -22.61 15.21 -24.00
CA GLU A 211 -22.94 14.14 -24.97
C GLU A 211 -22.00 12.95 -24.83
N ASN A 212 -20.71 13.23 -24.75
CA ASN A 212 -19.68 12.22 -24.61
C ASN A 212 -19.66 11.54 -23.22
N LEU A 213 -20.13 12.23 -22.19
CA LEU A 213 -20.20 11.69 -20.83
C LEU A 213 -21.39 10.72 -20.68
N LYS A 214 -22.50 10.99 -21.38
CA LYS A 214 -23.73 10.17 -21.33
C LYS A 214 -23.49 8.71 -21.66
N GLU A 215 -22.62 8.41 -22.62
CA GLU A 215 -22.28 7.03 -23.01
C GLU A 215 -21.80 6.22 -21.79
N PHE A 216 -20.82 6.75 -21.06
CA PHE A 216 -20.26 6.10 -19.88
C PHE A 216 -21.18 6.18 -18.67
N GLN A 217 -21.95 7.26 -18.53
CA GLN A 217 -22.91 7.41 -17.44
C GLN A 217 -24.01 6.34 -17.50
N ASN A 218 -24.52 6.05 -18.70
CA ASN A 218 -25.52 5.01 -18.92
C ASN A 218 -24.99 3.60 -18.62
N ILE A 219 -23.68 3.37 -18.75
CA ILE A 219 -23.06 2.09 -18.42
C ILE A 219 -22.82 1.99 -16.91
N LEU A 220 -22.34 3.07 -16.29
CA LEU A 220 -21.93 3.07 -14.88
C LEU A 220 -23.11 3.13 -13.91
N PHE A 221 -24.22 3.80 -14.25
CA PHE A 221 -25.35 4.03 -13.34
C PHE A 221 -26.66 3.36 -13.78
N ARG A 222 -26.55 2.32 -14.60
CA ARG A 222 -27.69 1.45 -14.94
C ARG A 222 -28.17 0.63 -13.75
#